data_AF-A0A352VI46-F1
#
_entry.id   AF-A0A352VI46-F1
#
_cell.length_a   1.000
_cell.length_b   1.000
_cell.length_c   1.000
_cell.angle_alpha   90.00
_cell.angle_beta   90.00
_cell.angle_gamma   90.00
#
_symmetry.space_group_name_H-M   'P 1'
#
loop_
_entity.id
_entity.type
_entity.pdbx_description
1 polymer ?
#
loop_
_entity_poly.entity_id
_entity_poly.type
_entity_poly.pdbx_seq_one_letter_code
_entity_poly.pdbx_strand_id
1 'polypeptide(L)'
;MPMPNLLDVQLRSFEQLVDPDSNPDEQWDFGLDRVFSEIFPISDVNDYFTLEFISAALGEPKYSVEECIERDMTYAAPLKATLRLVVWERPDEEGEGEKRPGGIIEKEVYLGDLPLLTELGTFIINGAERVVVSQ
;
A
#
# COMPACT_ATOMS: atom_id res chain seq x y z
N MET A 1 -33.79 18.55 -1.03
CA MET A 1 -32.69 17.60 -0.85
C MET A 1 -31.93 18.00 0.41
N PRO A 2 -31.49 17.05 1.25
CA PRO A 2 -30.58 17.34 2.35
C PRO A 2 -29.24 17.86 1.81
N MET A 3 -28.52 18.66 2.60
CA MET A 3 -27.20 19.15 2.25
C MET A 3 -26.22 17.96 2.17
N PRO A 4 -25.43 17.83 1.09
CA PRO A 4 -24.41 16.78 1.01
C PRO A 4 -23.28 17.04 2.00
N ASN A 5 -22.60 16.00 2.45
CA ASN A 5 -21.39 16.14 3.24
C ASN A 5 -20.26 16.70 2.36
N LEU A 6 -19.71 17.86 2.75
CA LEU A 6 -18.72 18.58 1.96
C LEU A 6 -17.31 17.96 2.04
N LEU A 7 -17.09 17.02 2.96
CA LEU A 7 -15.85 16.27 3.10
C LEU A 7 -15.91 14.89 2.43
N ASP A 8 -17.08 14.46 1.93
CA ASP A 8 -17.30 13.10 1.41
C ASP A 8 -16.29 12.73 0.33
N VAL A 9 -15.97 13.66 -0.57
CA VAL A 9 -15.03 13.39 -1.67
C VAL A 9 -13.64 13.02 -1.12
N GLN A 10 -13.16 13.78 -0.13
CA GLN A 10 -11.84 13.54 0.48
C GLN A 10 -11.82 12.24 1.27
N LEU A 11 -12.82 12.07 2.15
CA LEU A 11 -12.94 10.90 3.02
C LEU A 11 -13.02 9.61 2.20
N ARG A 12 -13.94 9.54 1.24
CA ARG A 12 -14.14 8.34 0.42
C ARG A 12 -12.94 8.05 -0.48
N SER A 13 -12.31 9.09 -1.04
CA SER A 13 -11.14 8.88 -1.90
C SER A 13 -9.97 8.24 -1.14
N PHE A 14 -9.80 8.59 0.13
CA PHE A 14 -8.76 8.01 0.97
C PHE A 14 -9.16 6.62 1.46
N GLU A 15 -10.42 6.43 1.86
CA GLU A 15 -10.97 5.11 2.25
C GLU A 15 -10.79 4.09 1.12
N GLN A 16 -11.14 4.44 -0.12
CA GLN A 16 -10.93 3.60 -1.30
C GLN A 16 -9.45 3.25 -1.55
N LEU A 17 -8.52 4.16 -1.20
CA LEU A 17 -7.09 3.89 -1.35
C LEU A 17 -6.61 2.81 -0.37
N VAL A 18 -7.06 2.89 0.89
CA VAL A 18 -6.48 2.15 2.01
C VAL A 18 -7.25 0.90 2.40
N ASP A 19 -8.56 0.85 2.12
CA ASP A 19 -9.43 -0.27 2.43
C ASP A 19 -9.67 -1.13 1.18
N PRO A 20 -9.13 -2.36 1.11
CA PRO A 20 -9.36 -3.27 -0.01
C PRO A 20 -10.81 -3.78 -0.09
N ASP A 21 -11.59 -3.68 1.00
CA ASP A 21 -13.00 -4.08 1.04
C ASP A 21 -13.97 -2.90 0.77
N SER A 22 -13.44 -1.73 0.42
CA SER A 22 -14.23 -0.59 -0.02
C SER A 22 -15.13 -0.96 -1.22
N ASN A 23 -16.38 -0.49 -1.17
CA ASN A 23 -17.49 -1.03 -1.95
C ASN A 23 -17.22 -1.01 -3.48
N PRO A 24 -17.30 -2.15 -4.19
CA PRO A 24 -17.04 -2.23 -5.64
C PRO A 24 -18.03 -1.44 -6.54
N ASP A 25 -19.13 -0.91 -5.97
CA ASP A 25 -20.01 0.05 -6.65
C ASP A 25 -19.43 1.48 -6.69
N GLU A 26 -18.30 1.74 -6.02
CA GLU A 26 -17.63 3.03 -6.07
C GLU A 26 -16.95 3.25 -7.43
N GLN A 27 -17.09 4.49 -7.91
CA GLN A 27 -16.76 4.95 -9.26
C GLN A 27 -15.25 4.92 -9.59
N TRP A 28 -14.43 4.38 -8.69
CA TRP A 28 -12.99 4.59 -8.61
C TRP A 28 -12.25 3.25 -8.55
N ASP A 29 -11.57 2.93 -9.65
CA ASP A 29 -10.79 1.70 -9.79
C ASP A 29 -9.33 1.96 -9.34
N PHE A 30 -9.12 2.25 -8.05
CA PHE A 30 -7.79 2.42 -7.47
C PHE A 30 -7.73 1.94 -6.01
N GLY A 31 -6.54 1.55 -5.56
CA GLY A 31 -6.27 1.01 -4.22
C GLY A 31 -4.80 0.64 -4.06
N LEU A 32 -4.33 0.43 -2.83
CA LEU A 32 -2.94 0.03 -2.56
C LEU A 32 -2.53 -1.22 -3.37
N ASP A 33 -3.39 -2.24 -3.41
CA ASP A 33 -3.11 -3.47 -4.15
C ASP A 33 -2.97 -3.23 -5.66
N ARG A 34 -3.75 -2.31 -6.24
CA ARG A 34 -3.62 -1.91 -7.64
C ARG A 34 -2.28 -1.22 -7.89
N VAL A 35 -1.91 -0.26 -7.03
CA VAL A 35 -0.64 0.46 -7.16
C VAL A 35 0.55 -0.50 -7.11
N PHE A 36 0.53 -1.48 -6.21
CA PHE A 36 1.59 -2.48 -6.17
C PHE A 36 1.54 -3.41 -7.39
N SER A 37 0.36 -3.82 -7.84
CA SER A 37 0.21 -4.68 -9.02
C SER A 37 0.69 -4.02 -10.33
N GLU A 38 0.77 -2.69 -10.40
CA GLU A 38 1.36 -1.98 -11.55
C GLU A 38 2.90 -2.02 -11.56
N ILE A 39 3.52 -2.18 -10.39
CA ILE A 39 4.98 -2.21 -10.24
C ILE A 39 5.52 -3.64 -10.33
N PHE A 40 4.75 -4.62 -9.83
CA PHE A 40 5.14 -6.03 -9.78
C PHE A 40 4.56 -6.82 -10.97
N PRO A 41 5.24 -7.89 -11.43
CA PRO A 41 6.47 -8.47 -10.88
C PRO A 41 7.74 -7.70 -11.28
N ILE A 42 8.77 -7.80 -10.43
CA ILE A 42 10.12 -7.24 -10.70
C ILE A 42 11.11 -8.39 -10.83
N SER A 43 11.80 -8.47 -11.97
CA SER A 43 12.85 -9.47 -12.22
C SER A 43 14.24 -8.83 -12.22
N ASP A 44 15.26 -9.59 -11.80
CA ASP A 44 16.65 -9.14 -11.95
C ASP A 44 17.11 -9.21 -13.42
N VAL A 45 18.26 -8.60 -13.72
CA VAL A 45 18.77 -8.50 -15.10
C VAL A 45 18.98 -9.85 -15.78
N ASN A 46 19.18 -10.93 -15.01
CA ASN A 46 19.43 -12.27 -15.54
C ASN A 46 18.24 -13.22 -15.37
N ASP A 47 17.09 -12.75 -14.89
CA ASP A 47 15.90 -13.53 -14.55
C ASP A 47 16.15 -14.73 -13.60
N TYR A 48 17.15 -14.66 -12.74
CA TYR A 48 17.35 -15.64 -11.67
C TYR A 48 16.41 -15.41 -10.49
N PHE A 49 15.95 -14.18 -10.31
CA PHE A 49 15.11 -13.77 -9.21
C PHE A 49 13.91 -13.00 -9.73
N THR A 50 12.72 -13.34 -9.27
CA THR A 50 11.49 -12.59 -9.54
C THR A 50 10.79 -12.31 -8.22
N LEU A 51 10.53 -11.03 -7.96
CA LEU A 51 9.77 -10.58 -6.81
C LEU A 51 8.32 -10.36 -7.26
N GLU A 52 7.41 -11.04 -6.59
CA GLU A 52 5.96 -10.99 -6.83
C GLU A 52 5.27 -10.32 -5.63
N PHE A 53 4.21 -9.57 -5.93
CA PHE A 53 3.32 -9.00 -4.92
C PHE A 53 2.19 -9.97 -4.61
N ILE A 54 1.87 -10.14 -3.33
CA ILE A 54 0.73 -10.95 -2.89
C ILE A 54 -0.39 -10.06 -2.33
N SER A 55 -0.07 -9.21 -1.35
CA SER A 55 -1.04 -8.32 -0.71
C SER A 55 -0.35 -7.17 0.02
N ALA A 56 -1.06 -6.07 0.21
CA ALA A 56 -0.66 -4.97 1.09
C ALA A 56 -1.69 -4.80 2.22
N ALA A 57 -1.21 -4.40 3.39
CA ALA A 57 -2.07 -4.08 4.52
C ALA A 57 -1.47 -2.95 5.36
N LEU A 58 -2.34 -2.13 5.93
CA LEU A 58 -1.97 -1.19 6.98
C LEU A 58 -2.12 -1.85 8.33
N GLY A 59 -1.13 -1.64 9.19
CA GLY A 59 -1.28 -1.95 10.62
C GLY A 59 -2.05 -0.85 11.35
N GLU A 60 -2.05 -0.94 12.67
CA GLU A 60 -2.69 0.07 13.52
C GLU A 60 -1.77 1.28 13.73
N PRO A 61 -2.34 2.50 13.81
CA PRO A 61 -1.57 3.68 14.19
C PRO A 61 -1.06 3.53 15.62
N LYS A 62 0.22 3.90 15.84
CA LYS A 62 0.89 3.74 17.14
C LYS A 62 0.39 4.70 18.22
N TYR A 63 -0.19 5.83 17.81
CA TYR A 63 -0.59 6.95 18.66
C TYR A 63 -1.91 7.51 18.16
N SER A 64 -2.66 8.17 19.06
CA SER A 64 -3.87 8.90 18.69
C SER A 64 -3.54 10.23 17.99
N VAL A 65 -4.56 10.85 17.41
CA VAL A 65 -4.46 12.18 16.79
C VAL A 65 -3.98 13.22 17.81
N GLU A 66 -4.54 13.22 19.02
CA GLU A 66 -4.20 14.15 20.10
C GLU A 66 -2.76 13.98 20.55
N GLU A 67 -2.30 12.74 20.75
CA GLU A 67 -0.91 12.45 21.12
C GLU A 67 0.06 12.92 20.04
N CYS A 68 -0.30 12.75 18.77
CA CYS A 68 0.53 13.22 17.66
C CYS A 68 0.64 14.75 17.63
N ILE A 69 -0.44 15.48 17.96
CA ILE A 69 -0.43 16.94 18.07
C ILE A 69 0.43 17.38 19.26
N GLU A 70 0.24 16.81 20.45
CA GLU A 70 0.95 17.22 21.67
C GLU A 70 2.46 16.95 21.61
N ARG A 71 2.89 15.97 20.82
CA ARG A 71 4.28 15.48 20.78
C ARG A 71 5.01 15.80 19.48
N ASP A 72 4.45 16.66 18.63
CA ASP A 72 4.99 17.02 17.31
C ASP A 72 5.24 15.79 16.40
N MET A 73 4.36 14.79 16.46
CA MET A 73 4.47 13.54 15.69
C MET A 73 3.52 13.52 14.49
N THR A 74 3.68 12.52 13.62
CA THR A 74 2.81 12.27 12.47
C THR A 74 1.83 11.13 12.80
N TYR A 75 0.53 11.36 12.56
CA TYR A 75 -0.49 10.31 12.71
C TYR A 75 -0.45 9.40 11.49
N ALA A 76 0.09 8.19 11.66
CA ALA A 76 0.33 7.24 10.59
C ALA A 76 0.25 5.80 11.06
N ALA A 77 -0.02 4.90 10.11
CA ALA A 77 0.00 3.46 10.29
C ALA A 77 1.13 2.81 9.48
N PRO A 78 1.74 1.71 9.97
CA PRO A 78 2.77 1.00 9.24
C PRO A 78 2.16 0.28 8.03
N LEU A 79 2.63 0.61 6.83
CA LEU A 79 2.32 -0.10 5.59
C LEU A 79 3.25 -1.30 5.45
N LYS A 80 2.65 -2.48 5.29
CA LYS A 80 3.36 -3.72 5.05
C LYS A 80 2.85 -4.39 3.80
N ALA A 81 3.74 -5.05 3.07
CA ALA A 81 3.38 -5.88 1.93
C ALA A 81 3.92 -7.29 2.09
N THR A 82 3.12 -8.28 1.72
CA THR A 82 3.55 -9.67 1.59
C THR A 82 4.12 -9.84 0.18
N LEU A 83 5.42 -10.12 0.12
CA LEU A 83 6.14 -10.31 -1.13
C LEU A 83 6.66 -11.74 -1.23
N ARG A 84 6.68 -12.27 -2.46
CA ARG A 84 7.22 -13.58 -2.78
C ARG A 84 8.41 -13.46 -3.70
N LEU A 85 9.57 -13.93 -3.24
CA LEU A 85 10.76 -14.08 -4.06
C LEU A 85 10.79 -15.49 -4.65
N VAL A 86 10.67 -15.57 -5.97
CA VAL A 86 10.87 -16.79 -6.75
C VAL A 86 12.31 -16.82 -7.24
N VAL A 87 13.03 -17.88 -6.89
CA VAL A 87 14.40 -18.17 -7.36
C VAL A 87 14.30 -19.18 -8.49
N TRP A 88 14.73 -18.80 -9.68
CA TRP A 88 14.69 -19.65 -10.87
C TRP A 88 15.98 -20.46 -11.00
N GLU A 89 15.85 -21.74 -11.37
CA GLU A 89 16.98 -22.57 -11.71
C GLU A 89 17.60 -22.14 -13.05
N ARG A 90 18.91 -22.35 -13.20
CA ARG A 90 19.54 -22.14 -14.50
C ARG A 90 19.11 -23.26 -15.45
N PRO A 91 18.76 -22.95 -16.71
CA PRO A 91 18.69 -23.98 -17.72
C PRO A 91 20.08 -24.63 -17.85
N ASP A 92 20.07 -25.95 -18.03
CA ASP A 92 21.24 -26.76 -18.34
C ASP A 92 21.90 -26.32 -19.65
N GLU A 93 23.14 -26.77 -19.89
CA GLU A 93 24.00 -26.37 -21.02
C GLU A 93 23.37 -26.60 -22.42
N GLU A 94 22.28 -27.37 -22.48
CA GLU A 94 21.52 -27.68 -23.70
C GLU A 94 20.36 -26.70 -23.98
N GLY A 95 20.02 -25.79 -23.05
CA GLY A 95 19.13 -24.65 -23.31
C GLY A 95 17.66 -24.97 -23.64
N GLU A 96 17.25 -26.24 -23.55
CA GLU A 96 15.90 -26.71 -23.92
C GLU A 96 14.96 -26.95 -22.71
N GLY A 97 15.36 -26.52 -21.50
CA GLY A 97 14.54 -26.65 -20.29
C GLY A 97 13.64 -25.44 -20.01
N GLU A 98 12.38 -25.68 -19.65
CA GLU A 98 11.50 -24.65 -19.05
C GLU A 98 12.12 -24.09 -17.76
N LYS A 99 12.02 -22.77 -17.52
CA LYS A 99 12.44 -22.16 -16.25
C LYS A 99 11.63 -22.76 -15.11
N ARG A 100 12.31 -23.48 -14.21
CA ARG A 100 11.68 -24.09 -13.03
C ARG A 100 12.00 -23.27 -11.78
N PRO A 101 11.03 -23.09 -10.87
CA PRO A 101 11.30 -22.45 -9.59
C PRO A 101 12.13 -23.40 -8.72
N GLY A 102 13.37 -23.02 -8.42
CA GLY A 102 14.28 -23.74 -7.53
C GLY A 102 14.07 -23.38 -6.05
N GLY A 103 13.39 -22.27 -5.76
CA GLY A 103 13.02 -21.89 -4.41
C GLY A 103 11.97 -20.77 -4.38
N ILE A 104 11.12 -20.77 -3.36
CA ILE A 104 10.11 -19.74 -3.14
C ILE A 104 10.23 -19.26 -1.69
N ILE A 105 10.38 -17.95 -1.50
CA ILE A 105 10.48 -17.33 -0.18
C ILE A 105 9.39 -16.26 -0.10
N GLU A 106 8.43 -16.46 0.80
CA GLU A 106 7.36 -15.49 1.07
C GLU A 106 7.62 -14.79 2.40
N LYS A 107 7.55 -13.45 2.41
CA LYS A 107 7.75 -12.64 3.62
C LYS A 107 6.92 -11.37 3.61
N GLU A 108 6.46 -11.01 4.81
CA GLU A 108 5.95 -9.68 5.11
C GLU A 108 7.12 -8.69 5.24
N VAL A 109 7.04 -7.58 4.52
CA VAL A 109 8.05 -6.51 4.50
C VAL A 109 7.40 -5.19 4.88
N TYR A 110 8.03 -4.47 5.81
CA TYR A 110 7.65 -3.09 6.14
C TYR A 110 8.12 -2.13 5.05
N LEU A 111 7.20 -1.37 4.46
CA LEU A 111 7.48 -0.44 3.37
C LEU A 111 7.61 1.01 3.84
N GLY A 112 6.99 1.35 4.96
CA GLY A 112 6.99 2.71 5.51
C GLY A 112 5.77 2.97 6.39
N ASP A 113 5.69 4.19 6.92
CA ASP A 113 4.51 4.66 7.65
C ASP A 113 3.66 5.52 6.69
N LEU A 114 2.38 5.19 6.53
CA LEU A 114 1.43 5.93 5.71
C LEU A 114 0.61 6.86 6.62
N PRO A 115 0.64 8.20 6.40
CA PRO A 115 -0.21 9.13 7.13
C PRO A 115 -1.69 8.79 6.94
N LEU A 116 -2.44 8.79 8.04
CA LEU A 116 -3.86 8.49 8.04
C LEU A 116 -4.70 9.76 8.08
N LEU A 117 -5.87 9.70 7.43
CA LEU A 117 -6.85 10.76 7.46
C LEU A 117 -7.59 10.77 8.80
N THR A 118 -7.76 11.95 9.39
CA THR A 118 -8.60 12.15 10.58
C THR A 118 -10.09 12.19 10.18
N GLU A 119 -10.98 12.10 11.17
CA GLU A 119 -12.43 12.27 10.97
C GLU A 119 -12.81 13.63 10.34
N LEU A 120 -11.91 14.62 10.44
CA LEU A 120 -12.10 15.96 9.89
C LEU A 120 -11.59 16.11 8.44
N GLY A 121 -11.09 15.04 7.82
CA GLY A 121 -10.52 15.10 6.48
C GLY A 121 -9.14 15.77 6.41
N THR A 122 -8.41 15.82 7.53
CA THR A 122 -7.06 16.38 7.63
C THR A 122 -6.03 15.31 7.96
N PHE A 123 -4.74 15.64 7.82
CA PHE A 123 -3.62 14.81 8.23
C PHE A 123 -2.85 15.52 9.34
N ILE A 124 -2.38 14.78 10.35
CA ILE A 124 -1.43 15.32 11.33
C ILE A 124 -0.01 15.02 10.85
N ILE A 125 0.72 16.05 10.47
CA ILE A 125 2.10 15.94 10.00
C ILE A 125 3.01 16.79 10.89
N ASN A 126 3.85 16.12 11.68
CA ASN A 126 4.75 16.74 12.66
C ASN A 126 4.00 17.70 13.60
N GLY A 127 2.92 17.23 14.22
CA GLY A 127 2.07 17.99 15.14
C GLY A 127 1.13 19.00 14.49
N ALA A 128 1.26 19.28 13.19
CA ALA A 128 0.44 20.26 12.49
C ALA A 128 -0.64 19.59 11.62
N GLU A 129 -1.86 20.11 11.70
CA GLU A 129 -2.92 19.75 10.75
C GLU A 129 -2.62 20.24 9.34
N ARG A 130 -2.79 19.36 8.37
CA ARG A 130 -2.62 19.64 6.94
C ARG A 130 -3.77 19.09 6.13
N VAL A 131 -4.07 19.73 5.02
CA VAL A 131 -5.08 19.31 4.06
C VAL A 131 -4.46 19.11 2.69
N VAL A 132 -4.88 18.06 1.98
CA VAL A 132 -4.56 17.87 0.57
C VAL A 132 -5.70 18.47 -0.25
N VAL A 133 -5.37 19.38 -1.15
CA VAL A 133 -6.34 20.02 -2.05
C VAL A 133 -6.37 19.27 -3.39
N SER A 134 -7.59 19.05 -3.92
CA SER A 134 -7.77 18.48 -5.26
C SER A 134 -7.23 19.45 -6.32
N GLN A 135 -6.47 18.92 -7.30
CA GLN A 135 -6.04 19.67 -8.49
C GLN A 135 -7.04 19.56 -9.63
#